data_AF-A0A3N6ZV71-F1
#
_entry.id   AF-A0A3N6ZV71-F1
#
_cell.length_a   1.000
_cell.length_b   1.000
_cell.length_c   1.000
_cell.angle_alpha   90.00
_cell.angle_beta   90.00
_cell.angle_gamma   90.00
#
_symmetry.space_group_name_H-M   'P 1'
#
loop_
_entity.id
_entity.type
_entity.pdbx_description
1 polymer ?
#
loop_
_entity_poly.entity_id
_entity_poly.type
_entity_poly.pdbx_seq_one_letter_code
_entity_poly.pdbx_strand_id
1 'polypeptide(L)' 'MDQNHNTNKEELLDNELDIKLYKPSSSRFFFLLGFFGFFIFAWSGCYNLYQHKFVDKKDIVPVNESSLYEPKYK' A
#
# COMPACT_ATOMS: atom_id res chain seq x y z
N MET A 1 53.94 -30.53 21.00
CA MET A 1 52.55 -31.01 21.19
C MET A 1 51.66 -29.86 20.79
N ASP A 2 51.01 -30.05 19.67
CA ASP A 2 50.87 -29.03 18.63
C ASP A 2 49.71 -28.07 18.85
N GLN A 3 50.00 -26.79 18.70
CA GLN A 3 48.98 -25.76 18.52
C GLN A 3 48.56 -25.76 17.06
N ASN A 4 47.41 -26.36 16.76
CA ASN A 4 46.72 -26.19 15.49
C ASN A 4 45.28 -25.76 15.77
N HIS A 5 45.13 -24.49 16.16
CA HIS A 5 43.87 -23.80 15.94
C HIS A 5 43.73 -23.66 14.43
N ASN A 6 42.82 -24.45 13.84
CA ASN A 6 42.33 -24.12 12.52
C ASN A 6 41.66 -22.75 12.65
N THR A 7 42.33 -21.74 12.15
CA THR A 7 41.75 -20.44 11.84
C THR A 7 41.31 -20.55 10.40
N ASN A 8 40.28 -21.36 10.13
CA ASN A 8 39.33 -21.02 9.06
C ASN A 8 38.57 -19.78 9.55
N LYS A 9 39.30 -18.67 9.63
CA LYS A 9 38.76 -17.34 9.50
C LYS A 9 38.29 -17.34 8.06
N GLU A 10 37.07 -17.80 7.84
CA GLU A 10 36.27 -17.26 6.77
C GLU A 10 36.48 -15.76 6.89
N GLU A 11 37.29 -15.24 5.97
CA GLU A 11 37.30 -13.85 5.63
C GLU A 11 35.89 -13.63 5.11
N LEU A 12 34.96 -13.45 6.06
CA LEU A 12 33.64 -12.90 5.85
C LEU A 12 33.96 -11.60 5.16
N LEU A 13 33.95 -11.62 3.83
CA LEU A 13 34.07 -10.45 2.99
C LEU A 13 32.98 -9.53 3.51
N ASP A 14 33.39 -8.56 4.32
CA ASP A 14 32.51 -7.63 5.01
C ASP A 14 31.98 -6.72 3.92
N ASN A 15 30.97 -7.23 3.22
CA ASN A 15 30.36 -6.57 2.09
C ASN A 15 29.42 -5.55 2.67
N GLU A 16 29.80 -4.27 2.62
CA GLU A 16 28.96 -3.17 3.10
C GLU A 16 27.57 -3.13 2.44
N LEU A 17 27.41 -3.79 1.28
CA LEU A 17 26.13 -3.95 0.59
C LEU A 17 25.26 -5.10 1.14
N ASP A 18 25.75 -5.89 2.10
CA ASP A 18 24.99 -6.99 2.68
C ASP A 18 23.97 -6.49 3.71
N ILE A 19 22.73 -6.38 3.24
CA ILE A 19 21.56 -6.01 4.04
C ILE A 19 21.27 -6.99 5.20
N LYS A 20 21.81 -8.22 5.16
CA LYS A 20 21.61 -9.20 6.24
C LYS A 20 22.40 -8.87 7.50
N LEU A 21 23.51 -8.13 7.39
CA LEU A 21 24.36 -7.78 8.52
C LEU A 21 23.70 -6.71 9.42
N TYR A 22 22.92 -5.80 8.84
CA TYR A 22 22.33 -4.63 9.53
C TYR A 22 20.81 -4.75 9.74
N LYS A 23 20.40 -5.68 10.62
CA LYS A 23 19.00 -5.95 10.98
C LYS A 23 18.12 -4.74 11.38
N PRO A 24 18.58 -3.78 12.21
CA PRO A 24 17.75 -2.64 12.62
C PRO A 24 17.69 -1.51 11.57
N SER A 25 18.61 -1.48 10.60
CA SER A 25 18.58 -0.51 9.50
C SER A 25 17.58 -0.93 8.42
N SER A 26 17.54 -2.22 8.08
CA SER A 26 16.61 -2.75 7.09
C SER A 26 15.14 -2.61 7.51
N SER A 27 14.80 -2.78 8.79
CA SER A 27 13.42 -2.62 9.27
C SER A 27 12.87 -1.19 9.10
N ARG A 28 13.71 -0.17 9.29
CA ARG A 28 13.33 1.24 9.08
C ARG A 28 13.02 1.52 7.62
N PHE A 29 13.82 0.97 6.70
CA PHE A 29 13.58 1.10 5.27
C PHE A 29 12.23 0.49 4.85
N PHE A 30 11.95 -0.75 5.28
CA PHE A 30 10.67 -1.39 4.96
C PHE A 30 9.48 -0.70 5.61
N PHE A 31 9.63 -0.12 6.80
CA PHE A 31 8.59 0.70 7.41
C PHE A 31 8.27 1.94 6.57
N LEU A 32 9.29 2.69 6.13
CA LEU A 32 9.12 3.86 5.28
C LEU A 32 8.53 3.49 3.91
N LEU A 33 9.01 2.42 3.29
CA LEU A 33 8.50 1.91 2.02
C LEU A 33 7.03 1.49 2.13
N GLY A 34 6.68 0.77 3.19
CA GLY A 34 5.30 0.36 3.47
C GLY A 34 4.38 1.55 3.74
N PHE A 35 4.79 2.46 4.63
CA PHE A 35 4.03 3.68 4.93
C PHE A 35 3.80 4.52 3.68
N PHE A 36 4.84 4.73 2.86
CA PHE A 36 4.73 5.48 1.62
C PHE A 36 3.83 4.79 0.59
N GLY A 37 3.91 3.46 0.48
CA GLY A 37 2.99 2.68 -0.36
C GLY A 37 1.53 2.82 0.07
N PHE A 38 1.25 2.70 1.37
CA PHE A 38 -0.08 2.92 1.92
C PHE A 38 -0.56 4.37 1.73
N PHE A 39 0.34 5.35 1.85
CA PHE A 39 0.02 6.76 1.65
C PHE A 39 -0.42 7.04 0.20
N ILE A 40 0.34 6.57 -0.79
CA ILE A 40 -0.03 6.71 -2.21
C ILE A 40 -1.32 5.94 -2.50
N PHE A 41 -1.49 4.73 -1.96
CA PHE A 41 -2.70 3.94 -2.16
C PHE A 41 -3.94 4.65 -1.61
N ALA A 42 -3.87 5.17 -0.38
CA ALA A 42 -4.96 5.94 0.22
C ALA A 42 -5.25 7.21 -0.60
N TRP A 43 -4.22 7.94 -1.01
CA TRP A 43 -4.39 9.14 -1.85
C TRP A 43 -5.07 8.81 -3.18
N SER A 44 -4.56 7.80 -3.90
CA SER A 44 -5.12 7.35 -5.17
C SER A 44 -6.55 6.83 -5.01
N GLY A 45 -6.83 6.08 -3.94
CA GLY A 45 -8.17 5.59 -3.61
C GLY A 45 -9.16 6.73 -3.35
N CYS A 46 -8.76 7.72 -2.55
CA CYS A 46 -9.56 8.93 -2.30
C CYS A 46 -9.81 9.74 -3.58
N TYR A 47 -8.80 9.88 -4.44
CA TYR A 47 -8.95 10.61 -5.71
C TYR A 47 -9.91 9.89 -6.67
N ASN A 48 -9.80 8.56 -6.78
CA ASN A 48 -10.71 7.76 -7.60
C ASN A 48 -12.15 7.87 -7.10
N LEU A 49 -12.36 7.79 -5.78
CA LEU A 49 -13.67 7.96 -5.17
C LEU A 49 -14.24 9.37 -5.38
N TYR A 50 -13.39 10.41 -5.36
CA TYR A 50 -13.81 11.79 -5.64
C TYR A 50 -14.30 11.98 -7.09
N GLN A 51 -13.66 11.32 -8.06
CA GLN A 51 -14.10 11.36 -9.46
C GLN A 51 -15.42 10.64 -9.66
N HIS A 52 -15.57 9.47 -9.05
CA HIS A 52 -16.79 8.67 -9.10
C HIS A 52 -17.78 9.02 -7.99
N LYS A 53 -17.68 10.23 -7.43
CA LYS A 53 -18.66 10.69 -6.44
C LYS A 53 -20.04 10.63 -7.07
N PHE A 54 -21.02 10.26 -6.25
CA PHE A 54 -22.40 10.30 -6.66
C PHE A 54 -22.77 11.76 -6.95
N VAL A 55 -22.80 12.12 -8.22
CA VAL A 55 -23.41 13.36 -8.67
C VAL A 55 -24.88 13.03 -8.82
N ASP A 56 -25.74 13.78 -8.12
CA ASP A 56 -27.19 13.72 -8.26
C ASP A 56 -27.58 14.05 -9.71
N LYS A 57 -27.48 13.05 -10.58
CA LYS A 57 -27.91 13.12 -11.98
C LYS A 57 -29.42 12.90 -12.02
N LYS A 58 -30.17 13.74 -11.30
CA LYS A 58 -31.64 13.74 -11.26
C LYS A 58 -32.25 13.89 -12.66
N ASP A 59 -31.51 14.51 -13.58
CA ASP A 59 -31.95 14.76 -14.95
C ASP A 59 -31.62 13.63 -15.94
N ILE A 60 -30.73 12.70 -15.60
CA ILE A 60 -30.22 11.67 -16.55
C ILE A 60 -30.78 10.29 -16.24
N VAL A 61 -31.14 10.02 -15.00
CA VAL A 61 -31.76 8.74 -14.61
C VAL A 61 -33.28 8.92 -14.64
N PRO A 62 -34.01 8.25 -15.56
CA PRO A 62 -35.47 8.28 -15.52
C PRO A 62 -35.93 7.67 -14.20
N VAL A 63 -36.46 8.52 -13.32
CA VAL A 63 -37.06 8.09 -12.05
C VAL A 63 -38.21 7.14 -12.38
N ASN A 64 -38.22 5.97 -11.75
CA ASN A 64 -39.29 4.99 -11.94
C ASN A 64 -40.63 5.63 -11.55
N GLU A 65 -41.63 5.57 -12.43
CA GLU A 65 -42.92 6.22 -12.20
C GLU A 65 -43.64 5.70 -10.94
N SER A 66 -43.34 4.47 -10.50
CA SER A 66 -43.87 3.91 -9.26
C SER A 66 -43.25 4.48 -7.97
N SER A 67 -42.13 5.21 -8.09
CA SER A 67 -41.46 5.85 -6.96
C SER A 67 -41.88 7.31 -6.75
N LEU A 68 -42.75 7.85 -7.62
CA LEU A 68 -43.30 9.18 -7.39
C LEU A 68 -44.24 9.16 -6.18
N TYR A 69 -44.14 10.22 -5.37
CA TYR A 69 -45.01 10.44 -4.22
C TYR A 69 -46.48 10.59 -4.64
N GLU A 70 -46.71 11.16 -5.84
CA GLU A 70 -48.04 11.31 -6.42
C GLU A 70 -48.28 10.19 -7.45
N PRO A 71 -49.22 9.25 -7.17
CA PRO A 71 -49.56 8.20 -8.12
C PRO A 71 -50.38 8.75 -9.29
N LYS A 72 -50.05 8.34 -10.52
CA LYS A 72 -50.86 8.61 -11.72
C LYS A 72 -51.99 7.56 -11.81
N TYR A 73 -53.24 8.02 -11.81
CA TYR A 73 -54.42 7.18 -12.05
C TYR A 73 -54.85 7.29 -13.53
N LYS A 74 -55.46 6.21 -14.06
CA LYS A 74 -56.02 6.17 -15.43
C LYS A 74 -57.41 6.79 -15.49
#